data_AF-A0A455SM67-F1
#
_entry.id   AF-A0A455SM67-F1
#
_cell.length_a   1.000
_cell.length_b   1.000
_cell.length_c   1.000
_cell.angle_alpha   90.00
_cell.angle_beta   90.00
_cell.angle_gamma   90.00
#
_symmetry.space_group_name_H-M   'P 1'
#
loop_
_entity.id
_entity.type
_entity.pdbx_description
1 polymer ?
#
loop_
_entity_poly.entity_id
_entity_poly.type
_entity_poly.pdbx_seq_one_letter_code
_entity_poly.pdbx_strand_id
1 'polypeptide(L)'
;MFNKTSYRRGIIEGVILYTLGRLGSLISPVVFPGWLFLILPLIFLVLQYVIAPVWATRRIASTKRERLSKRFWLLGPRMALICFGIDLVLSLCVGLPTGPFGVQLGPGIMRLMSHGKEALTWLDFAGTEVRSLVTLLAFYVMAVVCSRLAMGGFLRFTMPAGGNRVTL
;
A
#
# COMPACT_ATOMS: atom_id res chain seq x y z
N MET A 1 17.54 4.92 -17.52
CA MET A 1 16.25 4.93 -18.26
C MET A 1 15.12 4.16 -17.58
N PHE A 2 15.35 3.38 -16.51
CA PHE A 2 14.28 2.61 -15.86
C PHE A 2 13.20 3.46 -15.14
N ASN A 3 13.49 4.66 -14.64
CA ASN A 3 12.63 5.36 -13.64
C ASN A 3 11.38 6.10 -14.14
N LYS A 4 10.94 5.95 -15.41
CA LYS A 4 9.83 6.76 -15.94
C LYS A 4 8.77 5.88 -16.59
N THR A 5 7.56 5.85 -16.02
CA THR A 5 6.40 5.18 -16.59
C THR A 5 5.17 6.10 -16.63
N SER A 6 4.16 5.69 -17.40
CA SER A 6 2.87 6.39 -17.45
C SER A 6 2.12 6.23 -16.13
N TYR A 7 1.23 7.19 -15.82
CA TYR A 7 0.43 7.18 -14.59
C TYR A 7 -0.31 5.86 -14.36
N ARG A 8 -0.92 5.31 -15.42
CA ARG A 8 -1.63 4.02 -15.37
C ARG A 8 -0.69 2.87 -15.04
N ARG A 9 0.48 2.81 -15.69
CA ARG A 9 1.45 1.74 -15.48
C ARG A 9 2.07 1.78 -14.08
N GLY A 10 2.34 2.97 -13.55
CA GLY A 10 2.82 3.13 -12.17
C GLY A 10 1.80 2.64 -11.12
N ILE A 11 0.51 2.90 -11.33
CA ILE A 11 -0.55 2.35 -10.48
C ILE A 11 -0.59 0.81 -10.58
N ILE A 12 -0.55 0.25 -11.79
CA ILE A 12 -0.57 -1.20 -11.99
C ILE A 12 0.63 -1.87 -11.31
N GLU A 13 1.84 -1.32 -11.49
CA GLU A 13 3.06 -1.84 -10.83
C GLU A 13 2.91 -1.82 -9.30
N GLY A 14 2.40 -0.73 -8.73
CA GLY A 14 2.19 -0.64 -7.28
C GLY A 14 1.09 -1.57 -6.76
N VAL A 15 0.03 -1.78 -7.54
CA VAL A 15 -1.02 -2.76 -7.22
C VAL A 15 -0.45 -4.19 -7.26
N ILE A 16 0.37 -4.52 -8.26
CA ILE A 16 1.03 -5.83 -8.34
C ILE A 16 1.91 -6.05 -7.09
N LEU A 17 2.72 -5.07 -6.70
CA LEU A 17 3.55 -5.17 -5.49
C LEU A 17 2.71 -5.37 -4.21
N TYR A 18 1.59 -4.64 -4.10
CA TYR A 18 0.65 -4.82 -3.01
C TYR A 18 0.08 -6.24 -2.97
N THR A 19 -0.41 -6.75 -4.11
CA THR A 19 -0.99 -8.10 -4.20
C THR A 19 0.04 -9.19 -3.90
N LEU A 20 1.28 -9.04 -4.35
CA LEU A 20 2.38 -9.96 -4.01
C LEU A 20 2.69 -9.95 -2.51
N GLY A 21 2.75 -8.76 -1.89
CA GLY A 21 2.91 -8.64 -0.44
C GLY A 21 1.75 -9.28 0.32
N ARG A 22 0.52 -9.07 -0.16
CA ARG A 22 -0.68 -9.65 0.44
C ARG A 22 -0.71 -11.17 0.33
N LEU A 23 -0.39 -11.73 -0.85
CA LEU A 23 -0.28 -13.18 -1.03
C LEU A 23 0.84 -13.78 -0.18
N GLY A 24 1.98 -13.07 -0.06
CA GLY A 24 3.07 -13.46 0.84
C GLY A 24 2.63 -13.50 2.31
N SER A 25 1.82 -12.53 2.74
CA SER A 25 1.27 -12.48 4.11
C SER A 25 0.30 -13.62 4.45
N LEU A 26 -0.24 -14.30 3.43
CA LEU A 26 -1.16 -15.43 3.58
C LEU A 26 -0.41 -16.78 3.68
N ILE A 27 0.92 -16.78 3.59
CA ILE A 27 1.69 -18.01 3.73
C ILE A 27 1.75 -18.39 5.22
N SER A 28 1.31 -19.62 5.52
CA SER A 28 1.24 -20.12 6.90
C SER A 28 2.61 -20.04 7.60
N PRO A 29 2.65 -19.59 8.87
CA PRO A 29 3.88 -19.49 9.61
C PRO A 29 4.56 -20.84 9.89
N VAL A 30 3.82 -21.94 9.77
CA VAL A 30 4.36 -23.31 9.85
C VAL A 30 5.35 -23.61 8.72
N VAL A 31 5.23 -22.91 7.59
CA VAL A 31 6.11 -23.09 6.43
C VAL A 31 7.46 -22.37 6.61
N PHE A 32 7.56 -21.44 7.56
CA PHE A 32 8.76 -20.63 7.78
C PHE A 32 9.55 -21.11 9.02
N PRO A 33 10.65 -21.87 8.85
CA PRO A 33 11.44 -22.33 9.98
C PRO A 33 12.30 -21.21 10.61
N GLY A 34 12.40 -21.20 11.94
CA GLY A 34 13.34 -20.36 12.69
C GLY A 34 13.06 -18.85 12.60
N TRP A 35 14.11 -18.04 12.41
CA TRP A 35 14.04 -16.58 12.34
C TRP A 35 13.27 -16.05 11.12
N LEU A 36 13.07 -16.87 10.08
CA LEU A 36 12.33 -16.50 8.88
C LEU A 36 10.85 -16.20 9.17
N PHE A 37 10.27 -16.84 10.19
CA PHE A 37 8.92 -16.56 10.67
C PHE A 37 8.76 -15.11 11.15
N LEU A 38 9.82 -14.48 11.65
CA LEU A 38 9.78 -13.08 12.09
C LEU A 38 10.05 -12.12 10.92
N ILE A 39 11.03 -12.44 10.07
CA ILE A 39 11.54 -11.53 9.04
C ILE A 39 10.59 -11.44 7.84
N LEU A 40 10.08 -12.57 7.35
CA LEU A 40 9.28 -12.60 6.11
C LEU A 40 7.94 -11.85 6.23
N PRO A 41 7.13 -12.03 7.29
CA PRO A 41 5.91 -11.24 7.46
C PRO A 41 6.20 -9.74 7.55
N LEU A 42 7.32 -9.37 8.17
CA LEU A 42 7.74 -7.97 8.27
C LEU A 42 8.11 -7.40 6.90
N ILE A 43 8.83 -8.16 6.07
CA ILE A 43 9.12 -7.79 4.68
C ILE A 43 7.83 -7.65 3.89
N PHE A 44 6.86 -8.57 4.02
CA PHE A 44 5.59 -8.50 3.31
C PHE A 44 4.76 -7.28 3.74
N LEU A 45 4.74 -6.95 5.03
CA LEU A 45 4.11 -5.72 5.54
C LEU A 45 4.77 -4.48 4.94
N VAL A 46 6.11 -4.42 4.94
CA VAL A 46 6.84 -3.30 4.34
C VAL A 46 6.57 -3.20 2.84
N LEU A 47 6.49 -4.34 2.14
CA LEU A 47 6.17 -4.39 0.72
C LEU A 47 4.76 -3.83 0.44
N GLN A 48 3.79 -4.24 1.23
CA GLN A 48 2.38 -3.91 1.10
C GLN A 48 2.08 -2.44 1.43
N TYR A 49 2.60 -1.94 2.55
CA TYR A 49 2.24 -0.63 3.10
C TYR A 49 3.21 0.50 2.72
N VAL A 50 4.49 0.20 2.46
CA VAL A 50 5.53 1.22 2.24
C VAL A 50 6.07 1.16 0.82
N ILE A 51 6.55 0.00 0.37
CA ILE A 51 7.23 -0.10 -0.92
C ILE A 51 6.25 0.12 -2.07
N ALA A 52 5.05 -0.47 -2.04
CA ALA A 52 4.05 -0.30 -3.09
C ALA A 52 3.73 1.18 -3.41
N PRO A 53 3.35 2.04 -2.43
CA PRO A 53 3.08 3.45 -2.69
C PRO A 53 4.35 4.26 -3.02
N VAL A 54 5.49 3.97 -2.38
CA VAL A 54 6.78 4.64 -2.68
C VAL A 54 7.25 4.31 -4.11
N TRP A 55 7.09 3.07 -4.54
CA TRP A 55 7.45 2.62 -5.88
C TRP A 55 6.58 3.31 -6.93
N ALA A 56 5.26 3.25 -6.77
CA ALA A 56 4.33 3.90 -7.69
C ALA A 56 4.63 5.40 -7.83
N THR A 57 4.86 6.09 -6.71
CA THR A 57 5.16 7.53 -6.71
C THR A 57 6.50 7.87 -7.34
N ARG A 58 7.53 7.04 -7.14
CA ARG A 58 8.85 7.21 -7.76
C ARG A 58 8.83 6.99 -9.27
N ARG A 59 7.98 6.09 -9.75
CA ARG A 59 7.90 5.70 -11.17
C ARG A 59 7.08 6.67 -12.01
N ILE A 60 6.09 7.33 -11.40
CA ILE A 60 5.21 8.29 -12.08
C ILE A 60 5.96 9.62 -12.26
N ALA A 61 6.41 9.88 -13.49
CA ALA A 61 7.04 11.14 -13.83
C ALA A 61 6.01 12.28 -13.87
N SER A 62 6.22 13.31 -13.06
CA SER A 62 5.50 14.58 -13.17
C SER A 62 6.16 15.40 -14.28
N THR A 63 5.56 15.39 -15.48
CA THR A 63 6.08 16.14 -16.64
C THR A 63 6.06 17.65 -16.44
N LYS A 64 5.21 18.14 -15.53
CA LYS A 64 5.17 19.54 -15.11
C LYS A 64 5.80 19.70 -13.73
N ARG A 65 6.70 20.70 -13.61
CA ARG A 65 7.26 21.29 -12.38
C ARG A 65 6.18 21.98 -11.51
N GLU A 66 4.94 21.53 -11.57
CA GLU A 66 3.83 22.14 -10.85
C GLU A 66 3.74 21.55 -9.44
N ARG A 67 3.48 22.45 -8.47
CA ARG A 67 2.99 22.15 -7.12
C ARG A 67 2.07 20.93 -7.16
N LEU A 68 2.19 20.08 -6.13
CA LEU A 68 1.38 18.89 -5.83
C LEU A 68 -0.01 18.95 -6.48
N SER A 69 -0.12 18.50 -7.74
CA SER A 69 -1.35 18.67 -8.51
C SER A 69 -2.46 17.83 -7.89
N LYS A 70 -3.73 18.22 -8.05
CA LYS A 70 -4.89 17.45 -7.55
C LYS A 70 -4.78 15.95 -7.89
N ARG A 71 -4.20 15.63 -9.05
CA ARG A 71 -3.97 14.24 -9.51
C ARG A 71 -3.00 13.46 -8.63
N PHE A 72 -2.00 14.12 -8.06
CA PHE A 72 -1.01 13.49 -7.21
C PHE A 72 -1.52 13.34 -5.77
N TRP A 73 -2.27 14.32 -5.26
CA TRP A 73 -2.93 14.19 -3.96
C TRP A 73 -3.98 13.06 -3.96
N LEU A 74 -4.71 12.91 -5.07
CA LEU A 74 -5.66 11.81 -5.28
C LEU A 74 -5.00 10.46 -5.58
N LEU A 75 -3.68 10.40 -5.82
CA LEU A 75 -2.99 9.13 -6.14
C LEU A 75 -3.01 8.17 -4.94
N GLY A 76 -2.69 8.66 -3.74
CA GLY A 76 -2.69 7.87 -2.51
C GLY A 76 -4.06 7.25 -2.22
N PRO A 77 -5.13 8.06 -2.12
CA PRO A 77 -6.49 7.56 -1.90
C PRO A 77 -6.96 6.61 -3.00
N ARG A 78 -6.67 6.90 -4.27
CA ARG A 78 -7.06 6.01 -5.39
C ARG A 78 -6.36 4.67 -5.34
N MET A 79 -5.05 4.63 -5.09
CA MET A 79 -4.34 3.37 -4.94
C MET A 79 -4.85 2.60 -3.72
N ALA A 80 -5.06 3.28 -2.59
CA ALA A 80 -5.57 2.64 -1.38
C ALA A 80 -6.94 1.98 -1.63
N LEU A 81 -7.86 2.66 -2.33
CA LEU A 81 -9.17 2.10 -2.68
C LEU A 81 -9.06 0.89 -3.63
N ILE A 82 -8.18 0.93 -4.62
CA ILE A 82 -7.97 -0.21 -5.54
C ILE A 82 -7.36 -1.39 -4.79
N CYS A 83 -6.33 -1.14 -3.97
CA CYS A 83 -5.70 -2.16 -3.15
C CYS A 83 -6.69 -2.75 -2.14
N PHE A 84 -7.52 -1.93 -1.50
CA PHE A 84 -8.60 -2.37 -0.61
C PHE A 84 -9.63 -3.23 -1.35
N GLY A 85 -10.04 -2.85 -2.56
CA GLY A 85 -10.96 -3.68 -3.35
C GLY A 85 -10.39 -5.07 -3.64
N ILE A 86 -9.08 -5.17 -3.89
CA ILE A 86 -8.40 -6.45 -4.07
C ILE A 86 -8.26 -7.19 -2.74
N ASP A 87 -7.97 -6.48 -1.66
CA ASP A 87 -7.89 -7.03 -0.30
C ASP A 87 -9.20 -7.69 0.10
N LEU A 88 -10.32 -7.03 -0.15
CA LEU A 88 -11.67 -7.54 0.14
C LEU A 88 -11.94 -8.84 -0.62
N VAL A 89 -11.58 -8.90 -1.91
CA VAL A 89 -11.70 -10.13 -2.71
C VAL A 89 -10.82 -11.24 -2.15
N LEU A 90 -9.58 -10.93 -1.76
CA LEU A 90 -8.66 -11.91 -1.17
C LEU A 90 -9.12 -12.38 0.22
N SER A 91 -9.63 -11.48 1.06
CA SER A 91 -10.20 -11.78 2.37
C SER A 91 -11.40 -12.74 2.26
N LEU A 92 -12.26 -12.52 1.27
CA LEU A 92 -13.43 -13.37 1.02
C LEU A 92 -13.02 -14.75 0.47
N CYS A 93 -12.14 -14.80 -0.53
CA CYS A 93 -11.81 -16.02 -1.27
C CYS A 93 -10.72 -16.89 -0.63
N VAL A 94 -9.74 -16.27 0.04
CA VAL A 94 -8.53 -16.96 0.52
C VAL A 94 -8.44 -16.91 2.04
N GLY A 95 -8.77 -15.77 2.62
CA GLY A 95 -8.89 -15.61 4.06
C GLY A 95 -8.41 -14.28 4.59
N LEU A 96 -8.87 -13.99 5.81
CA LEU A 96 -8.54 -12.77 6.51
C LEU A 96 -7.03 -12.66 6.77
N PRO A 97 -6.45 -11.45 6.65
CA PRO A 97 -5.13 -11.19 7.19
C PRO A 97 -5.22 -11.35 8.69
N THR A 98 -4.67 -12.43 9.21
CA THR A 98 -4.26 -12.39 10.60
C THR A 98 -3.06 -11.44 10.71
N GLY A 99 -3.01 -10.64 11.77
CA GLY A 99 -1.85 -9.79 12.03
C GLY A 99 -0.54 -10.61 12.07
N PRO A 100 0.62 -9.97 12.30
CA PRO A 100 1.94 -10.60 12.16
C PRO A 100 2.17 -11.90 12.96
N PHE A 101 1.28 -12.25 13.89
CA PHE A 101 1.36 -13.44 14.75
C PHE A 101 0.13 -14.33 14.73
N GLY A 102 -0.91 -14.03 13.95
CA GLY A 102 -2.10 -14.89 13.91
C GLY A 102 -2.01 -15.93 12.79
N VAL A 103 -2.63 -17.08 13.02
CA VAL A 103 -2.72 -18.16 12.03
C VAL A 103 -3.89 -17.88 11.09
N GLN A 104 -3.67 -17.94 9.78
CA GLN A 104 -4.75 -17.68 8.83
C GLN A 104 -5.87 -18.72 8.97
N LEU A 105 -7.05 -18.22 9.29
CA LEU A 105 -8.25 -19.01 9.52
C LEU A 105 -9.12 -18.99 8.26
N GLY A 106 -8.68 -19.69 7.21
CA GLY A 106 -9.46 -20.03 6.01
C GLY A 106 -10.19 -18.89 5.28
N PRO A 107 -10.98 -19.20 4.24
CA PRO A 107 -11.73 -18.20 3.47
C PRO A 107 -12.87 -17.57 4.28
N GLY A 108 -12.99 -16.23 4.20
CA GLY A 108 -14.00 -15.48 4.95
C GLY A 108 -15.44 -15.86 4.59
N ILE A 109 -15.72 -16.24 3.34
CA ILE A 109 -17.06 -16.67 2.89
C ILE A 109 -17.53 -17.90 3.67
N MET A 110 -16.67 -18.90 3.84
CA MET A 110 -17.02 -20.11 4.57
C MET A 110 -17.27 -19.82 6.06
N ARG A 111 -16.58 -18.82 6.61
CA ARG A 111 -16.70 -18.42 8.02
C ARG A 111 -17.87 -17.48 8.32
N LEU A 112 -18.32 -16.72 7.33
CA LEU A 112 -19.55 -15.91 7.42
C LEU A 112 -20.80 -16.78 7.41
N MET A 113 -20.72 -17.99 6.83
CA MET A 113 -21.83 -18.95 6.77
C MET A 113 -21.76 -20.06 7.83
N SER A 114 -20.62 -20.21 8.52
CA SER A 114 -20.46 -21.20 9.58
C SER A 114 -21.09 -20.73 10.90
N HIS A 115 -21.44 -21.68 11.77
CA HIS A 115 -21.98 -21.42 13.10
C HIS A 115 -21.03 -22.08 14.13
N GLY A 116 -20.53 -21.33 15.11
CA GLY A 116 -19.59 -21.83 16.13
C GLY A 116 -18.53 -20.80 16.54
N LYS A 117 -17.51 -21.22 17.31
CA LYS A 117 -16.41 -20.34 17.80
C LYS A 117 -15.55 -19.75 16.68
N GLU A 118 -15.59 -20.32 15.48
CA GLU A 118 -14.87 -19.82 14.31
C GLU A 118 -15.73 -18.98 13.36
N ALA A 119 -17.03 -18.84 13.66
CA ALA A 119 -17.96 -18.05 12.88
C ALA A 119 -17.58 -16.57 12.95
N LEU A 120 -17.55 -15.92 11.79
CA LEU A 120 -17.22 -14.52 11.66
C LEU A 120 -18.52 -13.73 11.57
N THR A 121 -18.76 -12.81 12.52
CA THR A 121 -19.94 -11.94 12.42
C THR A 121 -19.70 -10.89 11.33
N TRP A 122 -20.79 -10.44 10.68
CA TRP A 122 -20.72 -9.36 9.70
C TRP A 122 -20.13 -8.06 10.27
N LEU A 123 -20.35 -7.79 11.56
CA LEU A 123 -19.80 -6.63 12.25
C LEU A 123 -18.29 -6.78 12.49
N ASP A 124 -17.82 -7.96 12.88
CA ASP A 124 -16.38 -8.21 13.06
C ASP A 124 -15.65 -8.14 11.72
N PHE A 125 -16.23 -8.72 10.67
CA PHE A 125 -15.71 -8.60 9.30
C PHE A 125 -15.61 -7.14 8.87
N ALA A 126 -16.72 -6.38 8.97
CA ALA A 126 -16.73 -4.96 8.62
C ALA A 126 -15.74 -4.16 9.45
N GLY A 127 -15.59 -4.44 10.75
CA GLY A 127 -14.61 -3.80 11.61
C GLY A 127 -13.17 -4.05 11.16
N THR A 128 -12.84 -5.29 10.78
CA THR A 128 -11.51 -5.65 10.27
C THR A 128 -11.19 -4.98 8.94
N GLU A 129 -12.16 -4.91 8.03
CA GLU A 129 -12.01 -4.30 6.71
C GLU A 129 -11.99 -2.75 6.78
N VAL A 130 -12.77 -2.14 7.67
CA VAL A 130 -12.68 -0.69 7.91
C VAL A 130 -11.30 -0.34 8.48
N ARG A 131 -10.78 -1.16 9.39
CA ARG A 131 -9.43 -0.97 9.92
C ARG A 131 -8.37 -1.09 8.83
N SER A 132 -8.46 -2.08 7.94
CA SER A 132 -7.53 -2.24 6.82
C SER A 132 -7.62 -1.07 5.83
N LEU A 133 -8.82 -0.58 5.53
CA LEU A 133 -9.03 0.60 4.69
C LEU A 133 -8.39 1.86 5.29
N VAL A 134 -8.59 2.10 6.59
CA VAL A 134 -8.03 3.27 7.28
C VAL A 134 -6.51 3.22 7.31
N THR A 135 -5.91 2.06 7.60
CA THR A 135 -4.45 1.91 7.60
C THR A 135 -3.88 2.09 6.20
N LEU A 136 -4.50 1.49 5.17
CA LEU A 136 -4.09 1.68 3.78
C LEU A 136 -4.15 3.14 3.37
N LEU A 137 -5.25 3.84 3.66
CA LEU A 137 -5.38 5.27 3.37
C LEU A 137 -4.29 6.09 4.07
N ALA A 138 -4.08 5.89 5.37
CA ALA A 138 -3.08 6.62 6.13
C ALA A 138 -1.66 6.40 5.58
N PHE A 139 -1.25 5.15 5.39
CA PHE A 139 0.10 4.82 4.90
C PHE A 139 0.31 5.24 3.45
N TYR A 140 -0.68 5.05 2.58
CA TYR A 140 -0.52 5.39 1.17
C TYR A 140 -0.48 6.91 0.97
N VAL A 141 -1.32 7.67 1.68
CA VAL A 141 -1.26 9.14 1.63
C VAL A 141 0.07 9.63 2.19
N MET A 142 0.50 9.13 3.34
CA MET A 142 1.78 9.51 3.95
C MET A 142 2.97 9.15 3.05
N ALA A 143 3.03 7.93 2.52
CA ALA A 143 4.10 7.49 1.63
C ALA A 143 4.17 8.34 0.36
N VAL A 144 3.02 8.70 -0.22
CA VAL A 144 2.93 9.55 -1.40
C VAL A 144 3.46 10.96 -1.10
N VAL A 145 3.07 11.54 0.04
CA VAL A 145 3.53 12.87 0.48
C VAL A 145 5.04 12.86 0.79
N CYS A 146 5.51 11.93 1.61
CA CYS A 146 6.91 11.80 1.99
C CYS A 146 7.81 11.55 0.77
N SER A 147 7.40 10.69 -0.15
CA SER A 147 8.17 10.41 -1.37
C SER A 147 8.32 11.66 -2.25
N ARG A 148 7.30 12.53 -2.28
CA ARG A 148 7.40 13.81 -3.01
C ARG A 148 8.26 14.83 -2.31
N LEU A 149 8.16 14.92 -0.98
CA LEU A 149 9.01 15.79 -0.19
C LEU A 149 10.48 15.43 -0.44
N ALA A 150 10.83 14.14 -0.39
CA ALA A 150 12.17 13.64 -0.67
C ALA A 150 12.65 13.92 -2.11
N MET A 151 11.73 14.00 -3.08
CA MET A 151 12.05 14.33 -4.49
C MET A 151 12.10 15.83 -4.79
N GLY A 152 12.06 16.69 -3.76
CA GLY A 152 12.14 18.15 -3.93
C GLY A 152 10.84 18.80 -4.40
N GLY A 153 9.68 18.16 -4.18
CA GLY A 153 8.38 18.66 -4.65
C GLY A 153 7.81 19.88 -3.92
N PHE A 154 8.41 20.31 -2.80
CA PHE A 154 7.84 21.35 -1.92
C PHE A 154 8.80 22.50 -1.59
N LEU A 155 10.10 22.25 -1.53
CA LEU A 155 11.09 23.23 -1.08
C LEU A 155 11.96 23.71 -2.25
N ARG A 156 11.39 24.55 -3.11
CA ARG A 156 12.17 25.67 -3.66
C ARG A 156 11.62 26.93 -3.04
N PHE A 157 12.29 27.40 -1.99
CA PHE A 157 12.39 28.84 -1.78
C PHE A 157 13.00 29.38 -3.09
N THR A 158 12.14 29.91 -3.96
CA THR A 158 12.63 30.88 -4.94
C THR A 158 13.06 32.07 -4.12
N MET A 159 14.30 32.05 -3.66
CA MET A 159 14.96 33.26 -3.20
C MET A 159 14.86 34.23 -4.38
N PRO A 160 14.26 35.43 -4.23
CA PRO A 160 14.22 36.38 -5.32
C PRO A 160 15.66 36.66 -5.71
N ALA A 161 16.03 36.17 -6.89
CA ALA A 161 17.36 36.37 -7.45
C ALA A 161 17.53 37.87 -7.67
N GLY A 162 18.21 38.52 -6.73
CA GLY A 162 18.88 39.77 -7.00
C GLY A 162 19.87 39.52 -8.15
N GLY A 163 19.52 40.01 -9.33
CA GLY A 163 20.46 40.44 -10.36
C GLY A 163 21.26 39.40 -11.16
N ASN A 164 21.63 38.23 -10.65
CA ASN A 164 22.51 37.33 -11.41
C ASN A 164 22.15 35.85 -11.28
N ARG A 165 21.82 35.26 -12.43
CA ARG A 165 21.42 33.85 -12.58
C ARG A 165 22.63 32.94 -12.32
N VAL A 166 22.69 32.35 -11.13
CA VAL A 166 23.51 31.17 -10.88
C VAL A 166 22.60 29.96 -11.02
N THR A 167 22.79 29.22 -12.11
CA THR A 167 22.21 27.88 -12.28
C THR A 167 23.22 26.88 -11.72
N LEU A 168 22.87 26.22 -10.61
CA LEU A 168 23.40 24.89 -10.25
C LEU A 168 22.55 23.82 -10.92
#